data_AF-D9VXN6-F1
#
_entry.id   AF-D9VXN6-F1
#
_cell.length_a   1.000
_cell.length_b   1.000
_cell.length_c   1.000
_cell.angle_alpha   90.00
_cell.angle_beta   90.00
_cell.angle_gamma   90.00
#
_symmetry.space_group_name_H-M   'P 1'
#
loop_
_entity.id
_entity.type
_entity.pdbx_description
1 polymer ?
#
loop_
_entity_poly.entity_id
_entity_poly.type
_entity_poly.pdbx_seq_one_letter_code
_entity_poly.pdbx_strand_id
1 'polypeptide(L)'
;MRRTVPPRPSRRRSDRRILRAARSRPPRSGGHELRLPDLRRARGRSQGPHRQRRDHPHPRRLGPDLRLTPPTGRPCPDREWEGRPPTSKRGHMITARKIDPQVWIGCLACYNAGRLVGDWYSADTADLVTPADLHKRETSHEELWVMDHEGFFGALEGECSPSEAAEIAEALASLTEDEAGAFACWVEVFGEQSDRAHWVDKFRDAYRGFYDDEAAYAQEWAEMTSSDEDKERMTRWPFNEIDWTRAAEELFSGGLHAEEVLGGIHVFWSD
;
A
#
# COMPACT_ATOMS: atom_id res chain seq x y z
N MET A 1 4.95 -34.77 -47.16
CA MET A 1 5.30 -34.99 -45.73
C MET A 1 4.53 -33.99 -44.88
N ARG A 2 3.42 -34.42 -44.25
CA ARG A 2 2.60 -33.59 -43.37
C ARG A 2 3.08 -33.81 -41.92
N ARG A 3 3.53 -32.76 -41.25
CA ARG A 3 3.86 -32.80 -39.81
C ARG A 3 2.59 -32.64 -39.00
N THR A 4 2.24 -33.67 -38.25
CA THR A 4 1.18 -33.70 -37.24
C THR A 4 1.62 -32.90 -36.02
N VAL A 5 0.80 -31.93 -35.60
CA VAL A 5 0.95 -31.18 -34.35
C VAL A 5 0.16 -31.92 -33.26
N PRO A 6 0.73 -32.21 -32.07
CA PRO A 6 -0.01 -32.84 -30.99
C PRO A 6 -0.96 -31.85 -30.30
N PRO A 7 -2.09 -32.30 -29.73
CA PRO A 7 -3.06 -31.42 -29.08
C PRO A 7 -2.56 -30.93 -27.71
N ARG A 8 -2.85 -29.67 -27.38
CA ARG A 8 -2.59 -29.06 -26.06
C ARG A 8 -3.46 -29.72 -24.97
N PRO A 9 -2.95 -29.90 -23.75
CA PRO A 9 -3.76 -30.41 -22.65
C PRO A 9 -4.76 -29.35 -22.16
N SER A 10 -6.02 -29.76 -22.02
CA SER A 10 -7.10 -28.96 -21.43
C SER A 10 -6.82 -28.71 -19.94
N ARG A 11 -6.59 -27.45 -19.54
CA ARG A 11 -6.58 -27.08 -18.13
C ARG A 11 -8.00 -27.16 -17.58
N ARG A 12 -8.21 -28.10 -16.67
CA ARG A 12 -9.44 -28.21 -15.87
C ARG A 12 -9.56 -26.98 -14.98
N ARG A 13 -10.72 -26.32 -15.03
CA ARG A 13 -11.17 -25.36 -14.01
C ARG A 13 -11.14 -26.05 -12.65
N SER A 14 -10.29 -25.59 -11.75
CA SER A 14 -10.39 -25.89 -10.33
C SER A 14 -11.10 -24.73 -9.64
N ASP A 15 -12.43 -24.85 -9.52
CA ASP A 15 -13.21 -24.05 -8.58
C ASP A 15 -12.73 -24.39 -7.17
N ARG A 16 -11.98 -23.48 -6.53
CA ARG A 16 -11.75 -23.53 -5.08
C ARG A 16 -12.65 -22.50 -4.42
N ARG A 17 -13.79 -23.01 -3.93
CA ARG A 17 -14.65 -22.32 -2.96
C ARG A 17 -13.85 -22.10 -1.68
N ILE A 18 -13.74 -20.84 -1.27
CA ILE A 18 -13.28 -20.42 0.05
C ILE A 18 -14.26 -20.98 1.10
N LEU A 19 -13.79 -21.93 1.90
CA LEU A 19 -14.51 -22.41 3.08
C LEU A 19 -14.23 -21.45 4.25
N ARG A 20 -15.23 -20.64 4.60
CA ARG A 20 -15.28 -19.93 5.89
C ARG A 20 -15.37 -20.97 7.02
N ALA A 21 -14.33 -21.08 7.83
CA ALA A 21 -14.37 -21.83 9.07
C ALA A 21 -15.30 -21.12 10.08
N ALA A 22 -16.44 -21.75 10.36
CA ALA A 22 -17.30 -21.38 11.48
C ALA A 22 -16.59 -21.72 12.79
N ARG A 23 -16.41 -20.72 13.66
CA ARG A 23 -15.89 -20.91 15.02
C ARG A 23 -16.91 -21.68 15.86
N SER A 24 -16.55 -22.91 16.23
CA SER A 24 -17.26 -23.73 17.21
C SER A 24 -17.08 -23.15 18.61
N ARG A 25 -18.20 -22.94 19.32
CA ARG A 25 -18.25 -22.53 20.74
C ARG A 25 -17.70 -23.63 21.66
N PRO A 26 -16.96 -23.30 22.72
CA PRO A 26 -16.64 -24.25 23.79
C PRO A 26 -17.83 -24.46 24.75
N PRO A 27 -17.90 -25.60 25.46
CA PRO A 27 -19.01 -25.95 26.33
C PRO A 27 -19.00 -25.17 27.65
N ARG A 28 -20.21 -24.94 28.18
CA ARG A 28 -20.49 -24.30 29.46
C ARG A 28 -20.05 -25.19 30.64
N SER A 29 -19.31 -24.60 31.57
CA SER A 29 -19.21 -25.04 32.97
C SER A 29 -19.44 -23.82 33.87
N GLY A 30 -19.99 -24.09 35.06
CA GLY A 30 -20.87 -23.19 35.78
C GLY A 30 -20.22 -22.13 36.66
N GLY A 31 -20.96 -21.03 36.82
CA GLY A 31 -21.21 -20.37 38.10
C GLY A 31 -20.08 -19.51 38.68
N HIS A 32 -20.16 -18.20 38.50
CA HIS A 32 -20.51 -17.28 39.58
C HIS A 32 -20.77 -15.89 38.98
N GLU A 33 -22.01 -15.42 39.17
CA GLU A 33 -22.55 -14.17 38.67
C GLU A 33 -22.03 -13.00 39.52
N LEU A 34 -21.14 -12.18 38.96
CA LEU A 34 -20.84 -10.85 39.50
C LEU A 34 -21.46 -9.80 38.57
N ARG A 35 -22.49 -9.14 39.09
CA ARG A 35 -23.26 -8.08 38.45
C ARG A 35 -22.41 -6.81 38.33
N LEU A 36 -22.31 -6.28 37.11
CA LEU A 36 -21.93 -4.90 36.84
C LEU A 36 -23.19 -4.14 36.36
N PRO A 37 -23.46 -2.91 36.85
CA PRO A 37 -24.68 -2.19 36.52
C PRO A 37 -24.65 -1.55 35.13
N ASP A 38 -25.84 -1.58 34.53
CA ASP A 38 -26.29 -1.12 33.23
C ASP A 38 -26.27 0.43 33.13
N LEU A 39 -25.55 1.00 32.17
CA LEU A 39 -25.64 2.41 31.79
C LEU A 39 -26.14 2.52 30.35
N ARG A 40 -27.47 2.50 30.19
CA ARG A 40 -28.18 2.97 28.99
C ARG A 40 -29.01 4.21 29.32
N ARG A 41 -28.68 5.32 28.65
CA ARG A 41 -29.53 6.43 28.11
C ARG A 41 -28.63 7.69 28.03
N ALA A 42 -28.67 8.54 27.02
CA ALA A 42 -29.80 8.93 26.19
C ALA A 42 -29.36 9.34 24.78
N ARG A 43 -30.17 8.95 23.79
CA ARG A 43 -30.22 9.58 22.46
C ARG A 43 -31.08 10.84 22.56
N GLY A 44 -30.49 12.00 22.31
CA GLY A 44 -31.22 13.26 22.07
C GLY A 44 -31.32 13.54 20.57
N ARG A 45 -32.53 13.47 20.02
CA ARG A 45 -32.89 13.96 18.69
C ARG A 45 -33.22 15.45 18.79
N SER A 46 -32.67 16.28 17.92
CA SER A 46 -33.19 17.60 17.54
C SER A 46 -33.05 17.71 16.00
N GLN A 47 -34.11 17.44 15.25
CA GLN A 47 -35.01 18.45 14.66
C GLN A 47 -34.28 19.71 14.18
N GLY A 48 -34.01 19.77 12.86
CA GLY A 48 -33.57 20.98 12.17
C GLY A 48 -34.75 21.88 11.77
N PRO A 49 -34.48 23.08 11.24
CA PRO A 49 -35.50 23.86 10.55
C PRO A 49 -35.20 24.03 9.05
N HIS A 50 -36.26 23.83 8.29
CA HIS A 50 -36.55 24.37 6.97
C HIS A 50 -36.01 25.80 6.75
N ARG A 51 -35.28 26.03 5.64
CA ARG A 51 -35.28 27.29 4.87
C ARG A 51 -35.11 26.94 3.38
N GLN A 52 -36.21 26.96 2.64
CA GLN A 52 -36.61 28.03 1.70
C GLN A 52 -35.67 28.14 0.49
N ARG A 53 -36.17 27.55 -0.60
CA ARG A 53 -35.71 27.70 -1.98
C ARG A 53 -35.70 29.18 -2.35
N ARG A 54 -34.60 29.64 -2.95
CA ARG A 54 -34.53 30.93 -3.65
C ARG A 54 -34.29 30.68 -5.12
N ASP A 55 -35.02 31.46 -5.90
CA ASP A 55 -35.25 31.36 -7.32
C ASP A 55 -33.98 31.55 -8.17
N HIS A 56 -33.89 30.77 -9.26
CA HIS A 56 -32.96 31.00 -10.36
C HIS A 56 -33.60 31.91 -11.41
N PRO A 57 -32.93 33.00 -11.82
CA PRO A 57 -33.25 33.67 -13.07
C PRO A 57 -32.39 33.11 -14.21
N HIS A 58 -33.07 32.57 -15.22
CA HIS A 58 -32.54 32.29 -16.55
C HIS A 58 -32.12 33.60 -17.25
N PRO A 59 -31.06 33.59 -18.08
CA PRO A 59 -31.07 34.41 -19.28
C PRO A 59 -30.79 33.60 -20.56
N ARG A 60 -31.80 33.68 -21.45
CA ARG A 60 -31.75 33.98 -22.89
C ARG A 60 -30.71 33.28 -23.78
N ARG A 61 -31.28 32.52 -24.72
CA ARG A 61 -30.68 32.08 -25.99
C ARG A 61 -30.17 33.27 -26.81
N LEU A 62 -28.95 33.15 -27.35
CA LEU A 62 -28.49 33.87 -28.54
C LEU A 62 -28.01 32.81 -29.56
N GLY A 63 -28.33 33.08 -30.83
CA GLY A 63 -28.13 32.17 -31.98
C GLY A 63 -26.69 32.09 -32.50
N PRO A 64 -26.50 31.41 -33.65
CA PRO A 64 -25.27 30.71 -34.02
C PRO A 64 -24.29 31.55 -34.86
N ASP A 65 -23.14 30.91 -35.15
CA ASP A 65 -22.05 31.30 -36.07
C ASP A 65 -20.91 32.15 -35.51
N LEU A 66 -19.88 31.46 -35.00
CA LEU A 66 -18.48 31.85 -35.20
C LEU A 66 -17.61 30.59 -35.41
N ARG A 67 -17.09 30.45 -36.64
CA ARG A 67 -16.06 29.47 -37.01
C ARG A 67 -14.77 29.80 -36.28
N LEU A 68 -14.24 28.86 -35.49
CA LEU A 68 -12.91 28.96 -34.89
C LEU A 68 -11.93 28.16 -35.75
N THR A 69 -10.99 28.86 -36.39
CA THR A 69 -9.77 28.28 -36.95
C THR A 69 -8.73 28.12 -35.83
N PRO A 70 -7.98 27.02 -35.76
CA PRO A 70 -6.93 26.85 -34.75
C PRO A 70 -5.65 27.63 -35.14
N PRO A 71 -4.87 28.14 -34.16
CA PRO A 71 -3.65 28.88 -34.45
C PRO A 71 -2.48 27.93 -34.77
N THR A 72 -1.75 28.28 -35.83
CA THR A 72 -0.51 27.62 -36.27
C THR A 72 0.65 27.89 -35.31
N GLY A 73 1.20 26.82 -34.71
CA GLY A 73 2.40 26.87 -33.88
C GLY A 73 3.68 27.09 -34.69
N ARG A 74 4.62 27.86 -34.12
CA ARG A 74 6.00 28.01 -34.61
C ARG A 74 6.82 26.78 -34.24
N PRO A 75 7.83 26.38 -35.06
CA PRO A 75 8.72 25.27 -34.72
C PRO A 75 9.77 25.69 -33.69
N CYS A 76 10.07 24.81 -32.73
CA CYS A 76 11.20 24.92 -31.80
C CYS A 76 12.38 24.10 -32.36
N PRO A 77 13.64 24.54 -32.17
CA PRO A 77 14.78 24.02 -32.92
C PRO A 77 15.34 22.72 -32.33
N ASP A 78 15.98 21.96 -33.22
CA ASP A 78 16.72 20.73 -32.96
C ASP A 78 17.72 20.88 -31.81
N ARG A 79 17.65 19.98 -30.84
CA ARG A 79 18.72 19.77 -29.87
C ARG A 79 18.91 18.27 -29.67
N GLU A 80 20.04 17.77 -30.15
CA GLU A 80 20.56 16.42 -29.91
C GLU A 80 20.46 16.08 -28.42
N TRP A 81 19.85 14.93 -28.11
CA TRP A 81 19.78 14.36 -26.77
C TRP A 81 20.59 13.07 -26.72
N GLU A 82 21.78 13.14 -26.13
CA GLU A 82 22.50 11.97 -25.62
C GLU A 82 21.75 11.42 -24.39
N GLY A 83 21.55 10.10 -24.35
CA GLY A 83 20.68 9.43 -23.40
C GLY A 83 21.05 9.62 -21.92
N ARG A 84 20.04 10.03 -21.13
CA ARG A 84 19.93 9.82 -19.68
C ARG A 84 18.44 9.88 -19.27
N PRO A 85 17.95 9.09 -18.30
CA PRO A 85 16.55 9.17 -17.87
C PRO A 85 16.21 10.50 -17.20
N PRO A 86 14.94 10.96 -17.25
CA PRO A 86 14.55 12.26 -16.71
C PRO A 86 14.64 12.26 -15.19
N THR A 87 15.57 13.05 -14.66
CA THR A 87 15.63 13.38 -13.23
C THR A 87 14.80 14.65 -13.00
N SER A 88 13.86 14.57 -12.07
CA SER A 88 13.10 15.71 -11.55
C SER A 88 14.06 16.83 -11.11
N LYS A 89 14.01 17.98 -11.77
CA LYS A 89 14.79 19.16 -11.40
C LYS A 89 14.01 20.03 -10.41
N ARG A 90 14.22 19.77 -9.12
CA ARG A 90 14.32 20.81 -8.07
C ARG A 90 15.23 20.28 -6.97
N GLY A 91 16.47 20.77 -6.95
CA GLY A 91 17.43 20.47 -5.90
C GLY A 91 17.01 21.12 -4.58
N HIS A 92 16.28 20.37 -3.75
CA HIS A 92 16.55 20.36 -2.33
C HIS A 92 17.57 19.23 -2.11
N MET A 93 18.70 19.52 -1.46
CA MET A 93 19.41 18.46 -0.75
C MET A 93 18.46 18.02 0.37
N ILE A 94 17.57 17.08 0.06
CA ILE A 94 16.90 16.30 1.08
C ILE A 94 18.02 15.46 1.68
N THR A 95 18.49 15.85 2.86
CA THR A 95 19.19 14.91 3.72
C THR A 95 18.23 13.74 3.90
N ALA A 96 18.47 12.64 3.18
CA ALA A 96 17.69 11.42 3.35
C ALA A 96 17.74 11.09 4.84
N ARG A 97 16.60 11.24 5.53
CA ARG A 97 16.54 10.89 6.94
C ARG A 97 16.74 9.39 7.00
N LYS A 98 17.65 8.95 7.87
CA LYS A 98 17.81 7.53 8.14
C LYS A 98 16.51 7.04 8.79
N ILE A 99 15.93 5.98 8.24
CA ILE A 99 14.83 5.26 8.89
C ILE A 99 15.40 4.62 10.15
N ASP A 100 14.78 4.94 11.29
CA ASP A 100 15.25 4.53 12.62
C ASP A 100 14.07 4.05 13.47
N PRO A 101 13.51 2.85 13.18
CA PRO A 101 12.35 2.34 13.89
C PRO A 101 12.69 2.06 15.35
N GLN A 102 11.73 2.28 16.24
CA GLN A 102 11.88 2.07 17.68
C GLN A 102 10.83 1.07 18.16
N VAL A 103 11.17 0.28 19.17
CA VAL A 103 10.27 -0.69 19.78
C VAL A 103 10.27 -0.54 21.29
N TRP A 104 9.10 -0.66 21.89
CA TRP A 104 8.94 -0.78 23.32
C TRP A 104 8.89 -2.26 23.69
N ILE A 105 9.90 -2.72 24.42
CA ILE A 105 10.05 -4.13 24.78
C ILE A 105 9.67 -4.33 26.25
N GLY A 106 8.70 -5.20 26.50
CA GLY A 106 8.21 -5.56 27.83
C GLY A 106 8.63 -6.96 28.25
N CYS A 107 8.81 -7.14 29.57
CA CYS A 107 8.98 -8.46 30.17
C CYS A 107 7.61 -9.12 30.45
N LEU A 108 7.36 -10.28 29.83
CA LEU A 108 6.07 -10.98 29.95
C LEU A 108 5.80 -11.54 31.35
N ALA A 109 6.84 -11.96 32.07
CA ALA A 109 6.69 -12.38 33.48
C ALA A 109 6.20 -11.21 34.37
N CYS A 110 6.66 -9.99 34.08
CA CYS A 110 6.23 -8.79 34.79
C CYS A 110 4.81 -8.35 34.40
N TYR A 111 4.48 -8.48 33.12
CA TYR A 111 3.12 -8.28 32.62
C TYR A 111 2.12 -9.19 33.35
N ASN A 112 2.39 -10.50 33.37
CA ASN A 112 1.54 -11.51 34.03
C ASN A 112 1.40 -11.27 35.54
N ALA A 113 2.39 -10.64 36.16
CA ALA A 113 2.36 -10.30 37.57
C ALA A 113 1.76 -8.91 37.87
N GLY A 114 1.18 -8.24 36.86
CA GLY A 114 0.52 -6.94 37.01
C GLY A 114 1.48 -5.78 37.30
N ARG A 115 2.76 -5.92 36.95
CA ARG A 115 3.83 -4.94 37.22
C ARG A 115 4.75 -4.78 36.02
N LEU A 116 4.18 -4.44 34.87
CA LEU A 116 4.90 -4.38 33.60
C LEU A 116 6.19 -3.56 33.71
N VAL A 117 7.31 -4.19 33.30
CA VAL A 117 8.63 -3.58 33.18
C VAL A 117 9.02 -3.66 31.71
N GLY A 118 9.45 -2.54 31.14
CA GLY A 118 9.90 -2.42 29.77
C GLY A 118 10.55 -1.06 29.51
N ASP A 119 11.21 -0.92 28.36
CA ASP A 119 11.84 0.32 27.91
C ASP A 119 11.84 0.41 26.38
N TRP A 120 12.14 1.59 25.84
CA TRP A 120 12.30 1.81 24.40
C TRP A 120 13.71 1.44 23.94
N TYR A 121 13.79 0.75 22.81
CA TYR A 121 15.04 0.33 22.15
C TYR A 121 14.98 0.61 20.65
N SER A 122 16.16 0.76 20.05
CA SER A 122 16.29 0.73 18.60
C SER A 122 15.87 -0.64 18.07
N ALA A 123 15.03 -0.65 17.03
CA ALA A 123 14.51 -1.89 16.48
C ALA A 123 15.61 -2.76 15.86
N ASP A 124 16.65 -2.16 15.27
CA ASP A 124 17.78 -2.85 14.64
C ASP A 124 18.62 -3.72 15.59
N THR A 125 18.43 -3.56 16.90
CA THR A 125 19.15 -4.28 17.95
C THR A 125 18.20 -4.87 18.99
N ALA A 126 16.90 -4.92 18.68
CA ALA A 126 15.86 -5.41 19.59
C ALA A 126 16.09 -6.87 20.00
N ASP A 127 16.62 -7.70 19.10
CA ASP A 127 16.96 -9.11 19.32
C ASP A 127 18.10 -9.31 20.33
N LEU A 128 18.93 -8.29 20.54
CA LEU A 128 20.03 -8.31 21.51
C LEU A 128 19.60 -7.90 22.93
N VAL A 129 18.38 -7.40 23.11
CA VAL A 129 17.88 -6.93 24.40
C VAL A 129 17.64 -8.12 25.33
N THR A 130 18.21 -8.06 26.53
CA THR A 130 18.06 -9.11 27.53
C THR A 130 17.09 -8.70 28.64
N PRO A 131 16.52 -9.67 29.37
CA PRO A 131 15.74 -9.39 30.58
C PRO A 131 16.53 -8.60 31.63
N ALA A 132 17.85 -8.81 31.73
CA ALA A 132 18.70 -8.08 32.65
C ALA A 132 18.80 -6.59 32.29
N ASP A 133 18.78 -6.24 31.00
CA ASP A 133 18.78 -4.85 30.53
C ASP A 133 17.51 -4.11 30.97
N LEU A 134 16.33 -4.72 30.79
CA LEU A 134 15.05 -4.17 31.23
C LEU A 134 14.99 -3.99 32.76
N HIS A 135 15.52 -4.98 33.48
CA HIS A 135 15.46 -5.00 34.94
C HIS A 135 16.58 -4.21 35.62
N LYS A 136 17.64 -3.84 34.88
CA LYS A 136 18.87 -3.21 35.38
C LYS A 136 19.56 -4.03 36.49
N ARG A 137 19.36 -5.36 36.44
CA ARG A 137 19.90 -6.37 37.36
C ARG A 137 19.68 -7.77 36.79
N GLU A 138 20.43 -8.74 37.29
CA GLU A 138 20.21 -10.16 36.99
C GLU A 138 18.80 -10.62 37.37
N THR A 139 18.21 -11.46 36.54
CA THR A 139 16.82 -11.93 36.69
C THR A 139 16.64 -13.32 36.08
N SER A 140 15.74 -14.11 36.64
CA SER A 140 15.34 -15.41 36.06
C SER A 140 14.17 -15.29 35.06
N HIS A 141 13.80 -14.07 34.67
CA HIS A 141 12.80 -13.86 33.62
C HIS A 141 13.45 -14.07 32.26
N GLU A 142 12.73 -14.65 31.30
CA GLU A 142 13.28 -15.01 29.99
C GLU A 142 12.50 -14.37 28.83
N GLU A 143 11.16 -14.36 28.94
CA GLU A 143 10.29 -13.97 27.83
C GLU A 143 10.12 -12.44 27.72
N LEU A 144 10.56 -11.91 26.58
CA LEU A 144 10.39 -10.51 26.15
C LEU A 144 9.43 -10.41 24.96
N TRP A 145 8.75 -9.28 24.85
CA TRP A 145 7.77 -9.03 23.79
C TRP A 145 7.73 -7.56 23.40
N VAL A 146 7.65 -7.26 22.12
CA VAL A 146 7.43 -5.89 21.62
C VAL A 146 5.95 -5.58 21.78
N MET A 147 5.62 -4.68 22.70
CA MET A 147 4.21 -4.31 22.97
C MET A 147 3.79 -3.00 22.29
N ASP A 148 4.76 -2.20 21.83
CA ASP A 148 4.51 -0.98 21.07
C ASP A 148 5.69 -0.71 20.12
N HIS A 149 5.45 0.01 19.03
CA HIS A 149 6.47 0.29 18.03
C HIS A 149 6.20 1.57 17.23
N GLU A 150 7.27 2.24 16.80
CA GLU A 150 7.22 3.47 16.01
C GLU A 150 8.21 3.42 14.84
N GLY A 151 7.91 4.14 13.76
CA GLY A 151 8.85 4.31 12.65
C GLY A 151 8.96 3.12 11.68
N PHE A 152 8.03 2.16 11.72
CA PHE A 152 7.98 1.01 10.80
C PHE A 152 7.23 1.27 9.49
N PHE A 153 6.63 2.45 9.30
CA PHE A 153 5.89 2.84 8.10
C PHE A 153 4.72 1.90 7.72
N GLY A 154 4.27 1.03 8.63
CA GLY A 154 3.24 0.01 8.37
C GLY A 154 3.80 -1.38 8.03
N ALA A 155 5.11 -1.54 7.88
CA ALA A 155 5.72 -2.84 7.58
C ALA A 155 5.71 -3.83 8.78
N LEU A 156 5.45 -3.33 9.99
CA LEU A 156 5.18 -4.12 11.19
C LEU A 156 3.79 -3.73 11.70
N GLU A 157 2.96 -4.74 11.95
CA GLU A 157 1.64 -4.57 12.54
C GLU A 157 1.52 -5.32 13.88
N GLY A 158 1.04 -4.60 14.90
CA GLY A 158 0.73 -5.19 16.19
C GLY A 158 1.97 -5.56 17.00
N GLU A 159 1.78 -6.48 17.94
CA GLU A 159 2.85 -6.93 18.81
C GLU A 159 3.64 -8.08 18.17
N CYS A 160 4.95 -8.13 18.42
CA CYS A 160 5.82 -9.13 17.82
C CYS A 160 6.98 -9.55 18.73
N SER A 161 7.76 -10.52 18.27
CA SER A 161 9.01 -10.87 18.94
C SER A 161 10.08 -9.81 18.68
N PRO A 162 11.04 -9.59 19.60
CA PRO A 162 12.15 -8.67 19.35
C PRO A 162 12.97 -9.03 18.09
N SER A 163 13.13 -10.32 17.79
CA SER A 163 13.80 -10.79 16.57
C SER A 163 13.05 -10.41 15.30
N GLU A 164 11.72 -10.54 15.29
CA GLU A 164 10.89 -10.13 14.16
C GLU A 164 10.98 -8.61 13.91
N ALA A 165 10.96 -7.81 14.97
CA ALA A 165 11.17 -6.37 14.85
C ALA A 165 12.54 -6.03 14.25
N ALA A 166 13.60 -6.74 14.66
CA ALA A 166 14.96 -6.53 14.15
C ALA A 166 15.08 -6.89 12.66
N GLU A 167 14.51 -8.01 12.23
CA GLU A 167 14.49 -8.43 10.81
C GLU A 167 13.79 -7.37 9.92
N ILE A 168 12.66 -6.82 10.39
CA ILE A 168 11.93 -5.80 9.64
C ILE A 168 12.69 -4.47 9.64
N ALA A 169 13.33 -4.10 10.76
CA ALA A 169 14.15 -2.91 10.84
C ALA A 169 15.38 -2.98 9.92
N GLU A 170 16.00 -4.15 9.80
CA GLU A 170 17.09 -4.40 8.85
C GLU A 170 16.63 -4.18 7.40
N ALA A 171 15.47 -4.71 7.03
CA ALA A 171 14.89 -4.48 5.70
C ALA A 171 14.67 -2.98 5.43
N LEU A 172 14.07 -2.28 6.38
CA LEU A 172 13.80 -0.83 6.30
C LEU A 172 15.09 0.01 6.21
N ALA A 173 16.18 -0.40 6.86
CA ALA A 173 17.44 0.33 6.83
C ALA A 173 18.06 0.47 5.43
N SER A 174 17.66 -0.40 4.49
CA SER A 174 18.11 -0.38 3.10
C SER A 174 17.25 0.49 2.16
N LEU A 175 16.17 1.09 2.68
CA LEU A 175 15.18 1.85 1.93
C LEU A 175 15.30 3.36 2.20
N THR A 176 14.81 4.14 1.25
CA THR A 176 14.53 5.57 1.44
C THR A 176 13.15 5.77 2.10
N GLU A 177 12.90 6.94 2.69
CA GLU A 177 11.56 7.28 3.22
C GLU A 177 10.46 7.17 2.15
N ASP A 178 10.78 7.55 0.90
CA ASP A 178 9.85 7.45 -0.24
C ASP A 178 9.55 6.00 -0.62
N GLU A 179 10.53 5.09 -0.48
CA GLU A 179 10.33 3.65 -0.71
C GLU A 179 9.60 2.99 0.46
N ALA A 180 9.78 3.45 1.70
CA ALA A 180 9.29 2.77 2.89
C ALA A 180 7.77 2.63 2.94
N GLY A 181 7.02 3.64 2.48
CA GLY A 181 5.56 3.56 2.37
C GLY A 181 5.11 2.52 1.35
N ALA A 182 5.70 2.54 0.15
CA ALA A 182 5.40 1.55 -0.88
C ALA A 182 5.78 0.13 -0.45
N PHE A 183 6.90 0.00 0.25
CA PHE A 183 7.38 -1.26 0.81
C PHE A 183 6.40 -1.82 1.86
N ALA A 184 5.88 -0.98 2.75
CA ALA A 184 4.89 -1.41 3.74
C ALA A 184 3.62 -1.97 3.07
N CYS A 185 3.08 -1.29 2.05
CA CYS A 185 1.95 -1.80 1.26
C CYS A 185 2.29 -3.14 0.60
N TRP A 186 3.50 -3.29 0.06
CA TRP A 186 3.94 -4.55 -0.53
C TRP A 186 4.03 -5.68 0.50
N VAL A 187 4.58 -5.40 1.70
CA VAL A 187 4.69 -6.38 2.79
C VAL A 187 3.31 -6.84 3.26
N GLU A 188 2.36 -5.92 3.40
CA GLU A 188 0.98 -6.25 3.79
C GLU A 188 0.34 -7.26 2.83
N VAL A 189 0.56 -7.11 1.52
CA VAL A 189 -0.07 -7.93 0.49
C VAL A 189 0.70 -9.22 0.20
N PHE A 190 2.03 -9.13 0.12
CA PHE A 190 2.90 -10.19 -0.41
C PHE A 190 3.90 -10.75 0.61
N GLY A 191 4.07 -10.09 1.76
CA GLY A 191 5.11 -10.41 2.74
C GLY A 191 5.04 -11.85 3.25
N GLU A 192 3.84 -12.39 3.48
CA GLU A 192 3.64 -13.79 3.93
C GLU A 192 4.11 -14.84 2.90
N GLN A 193 4.24 -14.47 1.63
CA GLN A 193 4.63 -15.36 0.53
C GLN A 193 6.15 -15.43 0.35
N SER A 194 6.91 -14.68 1.16
CA SER A 194 8.36 -14.58 1.05
C SER A 194 9.06 -14.61 2.41
N ASP A 195 10.28 -15.13 2.41
CA ASP A 195 11.22 -14.91 3.51
C ASP A 195 11.57 -13.41 3.61
N ARG A 196 11.63 -12.90 4.86
CA ARG A 196 11.99 -11.51 5.19
C ARG A 196 13.34 -11.11 4.63
N ALA A 197 14.29 -12.06 4.60
CA ALA A 197 15.61 -11.86 4.03
C ALA A 197 15.60 -11.44 2.56
N HIS A 198 14.50 -11.68 1.83
CA HIS A 198 14.35 -11.34 0.41
C HIS A 198 13.26 -10.29 0.15
N TRP A 199 12.64 -9.72 1.19
CA TRP A 199 11.54 -8.76 1.02
C TRP A 199 11.94 -7.54 0.20
N VAL A 200 13.10 -6.94 0.48
CA VAL A 200 13.56 -5.73 -0.21
C VAL A 200 13.78 -5.98 -1.70
N ASP A 201 14.45 -7.08 -2.06
CA ASP A 201 14.73 -7.42 -3.45
C ASP A 201 13.42 -7.70 -4.21
N LYS A 202 12.51 -8.48 -3.62
CA LYS A 202 11.22 -8.77 -4.25
C LYS A 202 10.32 -7.56 -4.38
N PHE A 203 10.30 -6.69 -3.37
CA PHE A 203 9.59 -5.41 -3.44
C PHE A 203 10.10 -4.58 -4.62
N ARG A 204 11.42 -4.41 -4.74
CA ARG A 204 12.02 -3.62 -5.83
C ARG A 204 11.76 -4.24 -7.21
N ASP A 205 11.82 -5.56 -7.31
CA ASP A 205 11.49 -6.28 -8.54
C ASP A 205 10.02 -6.10 -8.93
N ALA A 206 9.11 -6.09 -7.96
CA ALA A 206 7.67 -5.98 -8.19
C ALA A 206 7.17 -4.54 -8.40
N TYR A 207 7.78 -3.53 -7.76
CA TYR A 207 7.23 -2.17 -7.68
C TYR A 207 7.27 -1.41 -9.01
N ARG A 208 6.13 -0.85 -9.43
CA ARG A 208 5.94 -0.17 -10.72
C ARG A 208 5.70 1.33 -10.62
N GLY A 209 5.67 1.88 -9.40
CA GLY A 209 5.57 3.31 -9.15
C GLY A 209 4.29 3.73 -8.45
N PHE A 210 4.12 5.04 -8.36
CA PHE A 210 3.00 5.70 -7.70
C PHE A 210 2.23 6.55 -8.72
N TYR A 211 0.91 6.37 -8.78
CA TYR A 211 0.04 6.96 -9.82
C TYR A 211 -1.24 7.51 -9.19
N ASP A 212 -1.90 8.46 -9.86
CA ASP A 212 -3.18 9.00 -9.36
C ASP A 212 -4.27 7.92 -9.27
N ASP A 213 -4.32 7.02 -10.26
CA ASP A 213 -5.21 5.86 -10.32
C ASP A 213 -4.68 4.77 -11.30
N GLU A 214 -5.40 3.65 -11.40
CA GLU A 214 -5.05 2.55 -12.30
C GLU A 214 -5.09 2.93 -13.78
N ALA A 215 -5.94 3.90 -14.16
CA ALA A 215 -6.08 4.35 -15.54
C ALA A 215 -4.86 5.18 -15.97
N ALA A 216 -4.33 6.01 -15.07
CA ALA A 216 -3.08 6.73 -15.27
C ALA A 216 -1.91 5.76 -15.51
N TYR A 217 -1.80 4.70 -14.70
CA TYR A 217 -0.81 3.65 -14.93
C TYR A 217 -1.00 2.94 -16.28
N ALA A 218 -2.23 2.57 -16.62
CA ALA A 218 -2.52 1.88 -17.88
C ALA A 218 -2.14 2.73 -19.11
N GLN A 219 -2.39 4.04 -19.06
CA GLN A 219 -1.98 4.97 -20.10
C GLN A 219 -0.46 5.04 -20.22
N GLU A 220 0.25 5.30 -19.11
CA GLU A 220 1.72 5.40 -19.13
C GLU A 220 2.35 4.08 -19.60
N TRP A 221 1.83 2.94 -19.13
CA TRP A 221 2.30 1.63 -19.55
C TRP A 221 2.16 1.43 -21.06
N ALA A 222 1.01 1.81 -21.63
CA ALA A 222 0.80 1.74 -23.06
C ALA A 222 1.75 2.66 -23.83
N GLU A 223 1.97 3.89 -23.35
CA GLU A 223 2.92 4.84 -23.94
C GLU A 223 4.38 4.34 -23.85
N MET A 224 4.77 3.66 -22.77
CA MET A 224 6.12 3.12 -22.60
C MET A 224 6.38 1.91 -23.49
N THR A 225 5.39 1.03 -23.66
CA THR A 225 5.54 -0.25 -24.36
C THR A 225 5.23 -0.19 -25.86
N SER A 226 4.54 0.86 -26.31
CA SER A 226 4.19 1.05 -27.72
C SER A 226 5.37 1.50 -28.58
N SER A 227 5.29 1.22 -29.88
CA SER A 227 6.20 1.78 -30.89
C SER A 227 5.97 3.29 -31.05
N ASP A 228 6.97 4.03 -31.56
CA ASP A 228 6.80 5.47 -31.81
C ASP A 228 5.65 5.78 -32.79
N GLU A 229 5.42 4.90 -33.78
CA GLU A 229 4.30 5.00 -34.72
C GLU A 229 2.95 4.86 -34.00
N ASP A 230 2.85 3.91 -33.06
CA ASP A 230 1.62 3.70 -32.30
C ASP A 230 1.38 4.82 -31.28
N LYS A 231 2.44 5.36 -30.66
CA LYS A 231 2.34 6.57 -29.83
C LYS A 231 1.82 7.75 -30.64
N GLU A 232 2.34 7.95 -31.85
CA GLU A 232 1.86 9.01 -32.73
C GLU A 232 0.38 8.80 -33.10
N ARG A 233 -0.04 7.54 -33.36
CA ARG A 233 -1.45 7.21 -33.57
C ARG A 233 -2.33 7.54 -32.37
N MET A 234 -1.87 7.25 -31.15
CA MET A 234 -2.60 7.55 -29.90
C MET A 234 -2.89 9.03 -29.70
N THR A 235 -2.16 9.94 -30.37
CA THR A 235 -2.46 11.38 -30.31
C THR A 235 -3.63 11.82 -31.20
N ARG A 236 -4.22 10.91 -32.02
CA ARG A 236 -5.23 11.25 -33.02
C ARG A 236 -6.48 10.40 -32.87
N TRP A 237 -7.63 10.95 -33.29
CA TRP A 237 -8.89 10.23 -33.31
C TRP A 237 -8.83 9.00 -34.22
N PRO A 238 -9.34 7.82 -33.79
CA PRO A 238 -10.09 7.58 -32.54
C PRO A 238 -9.22 7.18 -31.32
N PHE A 239 -7.90 7.07 -31.47
CA PHE A 239 -7.02 6.51 -30.45
C PHE A 239 -6.71 7.46 -29.28
N ASN A 240 -6.96 8.77 -29.42
CA ASN A 240 -6.87 9.71 -28.30
C ASN A 240 -8.10 9.66 -27.37
N GLU A 241 -9.12 8.86 -27.70
CA GLU A 241 -10.35 8.66 -26.93
C GLU A 241 -10.40 7.25 -26.30
N ILE A 242 -9.23 6.65 -26.02
CA ILE A 242 -9.16 5.36 -25.33
C ILE A 242 -9.73 5.51 -23.92
N ASP A 243 -10.64 4.60 -23.56
CA ASP A 243 -11.14 4.45 -22.20
C ASP A 243 -10.09 3.72 -21.35
N TRP A 244 -9.20 4.49 -20.73
CA TRP A 244 -8.12 3.96 -19.91
C TRP A 244 -8.61 3.28 -18.63
N THR A 245 -9.77 3.67 -18.10
CA THR A 245 -10.39 2.97 -16.97
C THR A 245 -10.73 1.54 -17.37
N ARG A 246 -11.31 1.33 -18.56
CA ARG A 246 -11.57 -0.03 -19.07
C ARG A 246 -10.30 -0.79 -19.42
N ALA A 247 -9.29 -0.12 -19.95
CA ALA A 247 -8.00 -0.75 -20.23
C ALA A 247 -7.32 -1.23 -18.94
N ALA A 248 -7.40 -0.44 -17.87
CA ALA A 248 -6.88 -0.79 -16.56
C ALA A 248 -7.54 -2.04 -15.98
N GLU A 249 -8.87 -2.17 -16.06
CA GLU A 249 -9.58 -3.37 -15.58
C GLU A 249 -8.97 -4.68 -16.13
N GLU A 250 -8.67 -4.72 -17.44
CA GLU A 250 -8.03 -5.88 -18.06
C GLU A 250 -6.58 -6.04 -17.59
N LEU A 251 -5.82 -4.94 -17.55
CA LEU A 251 -4.41 -4.92 -17.17
C LEU A 251 -4.18 -5.44 -15.73
N PHE A 252 -5.00 -4.99 -14.77
CA PHE A 252 -4.93 -5.41 -13.36
C PHE A 252 -5.51 -6.80 -13.12
N SER A 253 -6.40 -7.29 -14.00
CA SER A 253 -6.78 -8.72 -13.96
C SER A 253 -5.63 -9.67 -14.38
N GLY A 254 -4.61 -9.13 -15.05
CA GLY A 254 -3.58 -9.87 -15.77
C GLY A 254 -2.24 -10.05 -15.05
N GLY A 255 -2.14 -9.73 -13.75
CA GLY A 255 -0.92 -9.91 -12.96
C GLY A 255 -0.38 -8.63 -12.32
N LEU A 256 -1.19 -7.56 -12.25
CA LEU A 256 -0.83 -6.34 -11.52
C LEU A 256 -1.74 -6.18 -10.31
N HIS A 257 -1.21 -5.56 -9.29
CA HIS A 257 -1.89 -5.23 -8.05
C HIS A 257 -1.73 -3.74 -7.77
N ALA A 258 -2.80 -3.09 -7.33
CA ALA A 258 -2.78 -1.70 -6.88
C ALA A 258 -3.17 -1.65 -5.40
N GLU A 259 -2.39 -0.93 -4.60
CA GLU A 259 -2.76 -0.56 -3.24
C GLU A 259 -3.10 0.93 -3.18
N GLU A 260 -4.32 1.24 -2.72
CA GLU A 260 -4.81 2.61 -2.58
C GLU A 260 -4.27 3.24 -1.30
N VAL A 261 -3.64 4.39 -1.44
CA VAL A 261 -3.11 5.18 -0.33
C VAL A 261 -3.56 6.63 -0.46
N LEU A 262 -3.23 7.46 0.53
CA LEU A 262 -3.57 8.87 0.47
C LEU A 262 -2.88 9.54 -0.73
N GLY A 263 -3.69 9.94 -1.71
CA GLY A 263 -3.24 10.71 -2.87
C GLY A 263 -2.97 9.91 -4.14
N GLY A 264 -3.17 8.58 -4.14
CA GLY A 264 -2.99 7.76 -5.34
C GLY A 264 -2.88 6.27 -5.02
N ILE A 265 -2.25 5.53 -5.92
CA ILE A 265 -2.02 4.09 -5.81
C ILE A 265 -0.54 3.74 -5.94
N HIS A 266 -0.09 2.73 -5.19
CA HIS A 266 1.15 2.02 -5.49
C HIS A 266 0.84 0.81 -6.36
N VAL A 267 1.59 0.63 -7.45
CA VAL A 267 1.39 -0.48 -8.39
C VAL A 267 2.51 -1.51 -8.25
N PHE A 268 2.16 -2.79 -8.27
CA PHE A 268 3.08 -3.92 -8.16
C PHE A 268 2.74 -5.00 -9.17
N TRP A 269 3.73 -5.77 -9.65
CA TRP A 269 3.44 -7.10 -10.20
C TRP A 269 2.94 -8.04 -9.09
N SER A 270 2.01 -8.93 -9.45
CA SER A 270 1.36 -9.87 -8.53
C SER A 270 1.75 -11.34 -8.77
N ASP A 271 2.87 -11.59 -9.45
CA ASP A 271 3.34 -12.92 -9.89
C ASP A 271 3.94 -13.78 -8.76
#